data_AF-A0A6C0KWM2-F1
#
_entry.id   AF-A0A6C0KWM2-F1
#
_cell.length_a   1.000
_cell.length_b   1.000
_cell.length_c   1.000
_cell.angle_alpha   90.00
_cell.angle_beta   90.00
_cell.angle_gamma   90.00
#
_symmetry.space_group_name_H-M   'P 1'
#
loop_
_entity.id
_entity.type
_entity.pdbx_description
1 polymer ?
#
loop_
_entity_poly.entity_id
_entity_poly.type
_entity_poly.pdbx_seq_one_letter_code
_entity_poly.pdbx_strand_id
1 'polypeptide(L)'
;MNKTDYIEAKKKRREIKRSTKRTATPEEVIFIFEKILEGWKTIKIFNTLIQNNPNSLLDKKKVEKIATGNCKIFENELSKEKYTYYISLREKVYEYHNSKTGEKIPNL
;
A
#
# COMPACT_ATOMS: atom_id res chain seq x y z
N MET A 1 -23.07 -25.40 4.80
CA MET A 1 -22.27 -24.15 4.79
C MET A 1 -23.18 -23.04 4.32
N ASN A 2 -23.39 -22.01 5.14
CA ASN A 2 -24.35 -20.96 4.83
C ASN A 2 -23.77 -20.04 3.74
N LYS A 3 -24.62 -19.35 2.96
CA LYS A 3 -24.17 -18.49 1.84
C LYS A 3 -23.17 -17.42 2.31
N THR A 4 -23.38 -16.91 3.52
CA THR A 4 -22.54 -15.93 4.21
C THR A 4 -21.14 -16.47 4.48
N ASP A 5 -21.04 -17.65 5.08
CA ASP A 5 -19.76 -18.32 5.39
C ASP A 5 -18.93 -18.58 4.12
N TYR A 6 -19.60 -18.95 3.02
CA TYR A 6 -18.95 -19.17 1.74
C TYR A 6 -18.34 -17.87 1.17
N ILE A 7 -19.06 -16.75 1.27
CA ILE A 7 -18.60 -15.44 0.81
C ILE A 7 -17.39 -15.00 1.63
N GLU A 8 -17.44 -15.14 2.96
CA GLU A 8 -16.35 -14.78 3.85
C GLU A 8 -15.10 -15.63 3.61
N ALA A 9 -15.26 -16.95 3.49
CA ALA A 9 -14.17 -17.85 3.16
C ALA A 9 -13.55 -17.54 1.78
N LYS A 10 -14.37 -17.16 0.79
CA LYS A 10 -13.89 -16.73 -0.53
C LYS A 10 -13.14 -15.40 -0.46
N LYS A 11 -13.60 -14.44 0.36
CA LYS A 11 -12.91 -13.18 0.62
C LYS A 11 -11.53 -13.42 1.23
N LYS A 12 -11.46 -14.17 2.33
CA LYS A 12 -10.20 -14.50 3.03
C LYS A 12 -9.19 -15.17 2.10
N ARG A 13 -9.61 -16.14 1.27
CA ARG A 13 -8.74 -16.79 0.27
C ARG A 13 -8.18 -15.79 -0.76
N ARG A 14 -8.99 -14.84 -1.21
CA ARG A 14 -8.55 -13.81 -2.17
C ARG A 14 -7.56 -12.84 -1.54
N GLU A 15 -7.77 -12.46 -0.28
CA GLU A 15 -6.85 -11.59 0.47
C GLU A 15 -5.49 -12.26 0.65
N ILE A 16 -5.46 -13.49 1.14
CA ILE A 16 -4.22 -14.30 1.25
C ILE A 16 -3.51 -14.42 -0.10
N LYS A 17 -4.24 -14.69 -1.18
CA LYS A 17 -3.65 -14.80 -2.52
C LYS A 17 -3.09 -13.46 -3.02
N ARG A 18 -3.70 -12.33 -2.64
CA ARG A 18 -3.26 -11.00 -3.04
C ARG A 18 -2.07 -10.53 -2.21
N SER A 19 -2.04 -10.81 -0.91
CA SER A 19 -0.91 -10.49 -0.04
C SER A 19 0.32 -11.29 -0.40
N THR A 20 0.19 -12.61 -0.62
CA THR A 20 1.33 -13.47 -0.99
C THR A 20 1.95 -13.15 -2.35
N LYS A 21 1.16 -12.61 -3.29
CA LYS A 21 1.66 -12.14 -4.59
C LYS A 21 2.27 -10.74 -4.54
N ARG A 22 2.03 -9.99 -3.46
CA ARG A 22 2.60 -8.66 -3.29
C ARG A 22 4.08 -8.81 -2.97
N THR A 23 4.92 -8.07 -3.68
CA THR A 23 6.37 -8.12 -3.47
C THR A 23 6.86 -7.14 -2.41
N ALA A 24 5.96 -6.31 -1.88
CA ALA A 24 6.24 -5.34 -0.83
C ALA A 24 5.61 -5.81 0.48
N THR A 25 6.34 -5.68 1.58
CA THR A 25 5.77 -5.89 2.91
C THR A 25 4.81 -4.75 3.28
N PRO A 26 3.88 -4.97 4.22
CA PRO A 26 3.04 -3.88 4.75
C PRO A 26 3.86 -2.67 5.22
N GLU A 27 4.97 -2.90 5.91
CA GLU A 27 5.87 -1.88 6.44
C GLU A 27 6.53 -1.07 5.33
N GLU A 28 7.00 -1.72 4.27
CA GLU A 28 7.59 -1.04 3.12
C GLU A 28 6.57 -0.14 2.42
N VAL A 29 5.31 -0.58 2.31
CA VAL A 29 4.24 0.23 1.71
C VAL A 29 3.95 1.47 2.56
N ILE A 30 3.85 1.32 3.89
CA ILE A 30 3.68 2.44 4.81
C ILE A 30 4.84 3.43 4.66
N PHE A 31 6.07 2.95 4.66
CA PHE A 31 7.26 3.79 4.48
C PHE A 31 7.23 4.56 3.16
N ILE A 32 6.86 3.90 2.05
CA ILE A 32 6.75 4.58 0.75
C ILE A 32 5.71 5.70 0.80
N PHE A 33 4.56 5.46 1.43
CA PHE A 33 3.50 6.47 1.54
C PHE A 33 3.95 7.68 2.36
N GLU A 34 4.56 7.44 3.53
CA GLU A 34 5.12 8.51 4.37
C GLU A 34 6.12 9.37 3.59
N LYS A 35 7.09 8.73 2.92
CA LYS A 35 8.14 9.47 2.22
C LYS A 35 7.65 10.21 0.99
N ILE A 36 6.64 9.71 0.29
CA ILE A 36 5.99 10.45 -0.79
C ILE A 36 5.28 11.70 -0.27
N LEU A 37 4.58 11.59 0.87
CA LEU A 37 3.93 12.75 1.50
C LEU A 37 4.95 13.77 2.02
N GLU A 38 6.14 13.33 2.45
CA GLU A 38 7.29 14.19 2.75
C GLU A 38 7.95 14.80 1.49
N GLY A 39 7.46 14.48 0.29
CA GLY A 39 7.99 15.03 -0.97
C GLY A 39 9.26 14.36 -1.48
N TRP A 40 9.61 13.17 -0.98
CA TRP A 40 10.80 12.46 -1.45
C TRP A 40 10.61 11.93 -2.87
N LYS A 41 11.67 12.01 -3.68
CA LYS A 41 11.71 11.36 -4.99
C LYS A 41 11.73 9.84 -4.81
N THR A 42 11.01 9.11 -5.67
CA THR A 42 10.91 7.64 -5.64
C THR A 42 12.26 6.94 -5.65
N ILE A 43 13.27 7.50 -6.36
CA ILE A 43 14.64 6.97 -6.37
C ILE A 43 15.30 7.03 -4.99
N LYS A 44 15.06 8.10 -4.22
CA LYS A 44 15.60 8.24 -2.86
C LYS A 44 14.95 7.22 -1.93
N ILE A 45 13.63 7.06 -2.04
CA ILE A 45 12.86 6.07 -1.27
C ILE A 45 13.38 4.65 -1.55
N PHE A 46 13.55 4.30 -2.83
CA PHE A 46 14.08 3.01 -3.24
C PHE A 46 15.48 2.75 -2.66
N ASN A 47 16.40 3.70 -2.80
CA ASN A 47 17.76 3.56 -2.28
C ASN A 47 17.76 3.35 -0.76
N THR A 48 16.95 4.11 -0.01
CA THR A 48 16.83 3.96 1.45
C THR A 48 16.24 2.61 1.83
N LEU A 49 15.25 2.11 1.09
CA LEU A 49 14.67 0.78 1.34
C LEU A 49 15.70 -0.34 1.17
N ILE A 50 16.47 -0.33 0.07
CA ILE A 50 17.48 -1.36 -0.18
C ILE A 50 18.64 -1.27 0.82
N GLN A 51 19.01 -0.06 1.26
CA GLN A 51 20.02 0.11 2.30
C GLN A 51 19.56 -0.47 3.66
N ASN A 52 18.29 -0.26 4.02
CA ASN A 52 17.76 -0.75 5.30
C ASN A 52 17.38 -2.23 5.26
N ASN A 53 16.90 -2.72 4.12
CA ASN A 53 16.53 -4.11 3.89
C ASN A 53 17.09 -4.59 2.54
N PRO A 54 18.34 -5.09 2.51
CA PRO A 54 18.97 -5.59 1.29
C PRO A 54 18.21 -6.77 0.64
N ASN A 55 17.39 -7.48 1.40
CA ASN A 55 16.60 -8.62 0.92
C ASN A 55 15.22 -8.22 0.38
N SER A 56 14.92 -6.92 0.31
CA SER A 56 13.64 -6.46 -0.24
C SER A 56 13.46 -6.91 -1.70
N LEU A 57 12.27 -7.40 -2.04
CA LEU A 57 11.90 -7.80 -3.40
C LEU A 57 11.37 -6.63 -4.24
N LEU A 58 11.51 -5.41 -3.72
CA LEU A 58 11.14 -4.18 -4.40
C LEU A 58 12.16 -3.78 -5.45
N ASP A 59 11.65 -3.31 -6.57
CA ASP A 59 12.41 -2.60 -7.59
C ASP A 59 11.89 -1.16 -7.69
N LYS A 60 12.65 -0.28 -8.36
CA LYS A 60 12.28 1.12 -8.52
C LYS A 60 10.89 1.32 -9.13
N LYS A 61 10.51 0.52 -10.14
CA LYS A 61 9.22 0.65 -10.83
C LYS A 61 8.06 0.28 -9.92
N LYS A 62 8.26 -0.70 -9.02
CA LYS A 62 7.27 -1.06 -8.00
C LYS A 62 7.13 0.05 -6.97
N VAL A 63 8.22 0.68 -6.54
CA VAL A 63 8.16 1.85 -5.65
C VAL A 63 7.35 2.98 -6.30
N GLU A 64 7.57 3.27 -7.58
CA GLU A 64 6.79 4.26 -8.33
C GLU A 64 5.30 3.91 -8.40
N LYS A 65 4.95 2.64 -8.68
CA LYS A 65 3.55 2.20 -8.67
C LYS A 65 2.93 2.33 -7.29
N ILE A 66 3.62 1.88 -6.24
CA ILE A 66 3.13 1.96 -4.86
C ILE A 66 2.94 3.43 -4.47
N ALA A 67 3.89 4.32 -4.81
CA ALA A 67 3.83 5.75 -4.52
C ALA A 67 2.55 6.45 -5.01
N THR A 68 1.82 5.89 -5.99
CA THR A 68 0.52 6.40 -6.45
C THR A 68 -0.68 5.98 -5.60
N GLY A 69 -0.45 5.25 -4.50
CA GLY A 69 -1.50 4.66 -3.65
C GLY A 69 -2.03 3.31 -4.17
N ASN A 70 -1.49 2.81 -5.29
CA ASN A 70 -1.88 1.54 -5.92
C ASN A 70 -1.28 0.30 -5.22
N CYS A 71 -1.42 0.24 -3.91
CA CYS A 71 -1.01 -0.91 -3.10
C CYS A 71 -1.96 -1.09 -1.92
N LYS A 72 -2.73 -2.18 -1.93
CA LYS A 72 -3.67 -2.51 -0.87
C LYS A 72 -3.00 -3.40 0.19
N ILE A 73 -3.04 -2.95 1.44
CA ILE A 73 -2.78 -3.76 2.63
C ILE A 73 -4.13 -4.23 3.18
N PHE A 74 -4.19 -5.45 3.68
CA PHE A 74 -5.36 -6.03 4.33
C PHE A 74 -5.22 -5.96 5.86
N GLU A 75 -6.35 -5.86 6.55
CA GLU A 75 -6.41 -5.66 8.01
C GLU A 75 -5.69 -6.76 8.79
N ASN A 76 -5.69 -7.99 8.28
CA ASN A 76 -5.02 -9.13 8.89
C ASN A 76 -3.49 -9.11 8.76
N GLU A 77 -2.91 -8.15 8.04
CA GLU A 77 -1.46 -8.04 7.83
C GLU A 77 -0.78 -7.11 8.84
N LEU A 78 -1.55 -6.34 9.61
CA LEU A 78 -1.05 -5.32 10.54
C LEU A 78 -1.80 -5.38 11.87
N SER A 79 -1.24 -4.75 12.90
CA SER A 79 -2.04 -4.43 14.09
C SER A 79 -3.15 -3.44 13.72
N LYS A 80 -4.25 -3.44 14.49
CA LYS A 80 -5.40 -2.55 14.27
C LYS A 80 -4.98 -1.08 14.16
N GLU A 81 -4.08 -0.62 15.03
CA GLU A 81 -3.55 0.74 15.03
C GLU A 81 -2.77 1.06 13.75
N LYS A 82 -1.85 0.17 13.35
CA LYS A 82 -1.06 0.34 12.12
C LYS A 82 -1.95 0.31 10.87
N TYR A 83 -2.98 -0.53 10.86
CA TYR A 83 -3.92 -0.57 9.75
C TYR A 83 -4.72 0.73 9.63
N THR A 84 -5.26 1.26 10.72
CA THR A 84 -5.93 2.57 10.72
C THR A 84 -5.00 3.67 10.25
N TYR A 85 -3.74 3.66 10.72
CA TYR A 85 -2.73 4.61 10.28
C TYR A 85 -2.47 4.50 8.76
N TYR A 86 -2.31 3.28 8.24
CA TYR A 86 -2.18 3.02 6.81
C TYR A 86 -3.35 3.56 6.00
N ILE A 87 -4.60 3.37 6.45
CA ILE A 87 -5.78 3.90 5.76
C ILE A 87 -5.68 5.42 5.65
N SER A 88 -5.35 6.10 6.75
CA SER A 88 -5.18 7.56 6.76
C SER A 88 -4.06 8.04 5.82
N LEU A 89 -2.95 7.30 5.74
CA LEU A 89 -1.85 7.61 4.82
C LEU A 89 -2.29 7.44 3.37
N ARG A 90 -3.03 6.37 3.07
CA ARG A 90 -3.49 6.06 1.71
C ARG A 90 -4.43 7.14 1.17
N GLU A 91 -5.35 7.63 2.01
CA GLU A 91 -6.23 8.75 1.67
C GLU A 91 -5.43 10.00 1.34
N LYS A 92 -4.47 10.37 2.20
CA LYS A 92 -3.57 11.51 1.95
C LYS A 92 -2.75 11.36 0.67
N VAL A 93 -2.27 10.16 0.35
CA VAL A 93 -1.53 9.91 -0.90
C VAL A 93 -2.44 10.12 -2.12
N TYR A 94 -3.70 9.70 -2.06
CA TYR A 94 -4.64 9.97 -3.13
C TYR A 94 -4.95 11.46 -3.29
N GLU A 95 -5.19 12.17 -2.19
CA GLU A 95 -5.37 13.62 -2.21
C GLU A 95 -4.15 14.35 -2.75
N TYR A 96 -2.94 13.90 -2.39
CA TYR A 96 -1.68 14.45 -2.88
C TYR A 96 -1.54 14.33 -4.40
N HIS A 97 -1.93 13.21 -4.98
CA HIS A 97 -1.86 13.04 -6.44
C HIS A 97 -3.01 13.75 -7.16
N ASN A 98 -4.21 13.75 -6.60
CA ASN A 98 -5.36 14.46 -7.17
C ASN A 98 -5.14 15.99 -7.19
N SER A 99 -4.56 16.54 -6.12
CA SER A 99 -4.20 17.97 -6.06
C SER A 99 -3.11 18.34 -7.08
N LYS A 100 -2.23 17.40 -7.44
CA LYS A 100 -1.23 17.57 -8.50
C LYS A 100 -1.78 17.45 -9.92
N THR A 101 -2.82 16.62 -10.13
CA THR A 101 -3.41 16.40 -11.45
C THR A 101 -4.58 17.33 -11.76
N GLY A 102 -5.14 18.03 -10.76
CA GLY A 102 -6.25 18.96 -10.95
C GLY A 102 -7.62 18.28 -11.20
N GLU A 103 -7.71 16.95 -11.12
CA GLU A 103 -8.94 16.18 -11.35
C GLU A 103 -9.62 15.76 -10.03
N LYS A 104 -10.92 16.06 -9.91
CA LYS A 104 -11.80 15.71 -8.78
C LYS A 104 -12.30 14.26 -8.89
N ILE A 105 -12.39 13.58 -7.75
CA ILE A 105 -12.71 12.15 -7.60
C ILE A 105 -14.15 11.82 -8.07
N PRO A 106 -14.39 10.73 -8.85
CA PRO A 106 -15.69 10.06 -8.88
C PRO A 106 -15.84 9.17 -7.63
N ASN A 107 -16.93 9.41 -6.90
CA ASN A 107 -17.27 8.84 -5.59
C ASN A 107 -16.91 7.35 -5.39
N LEU A 108 -16.37 7.07 -4.19
CA LEU A 108 -16.13 5.74 -3.60
C LEU A 108 -17.36 4.84 -3.61
#